data_AF-A0A938AV98-F1
#
_entry.id   AF-A0A938AV98-F1
#
_cell.length_a   1.000
_cell.length_b   1.000
_cell.length_c   1.000
_cell.angle_alpha   90.00
_cell.angle_beta   90.00
_cell.angle_gamma   90.00
#
_symmetry.space_group_name_H-M   'P 1'
#
loop_
_entity.id
_entity.type
_entity.pdbx_description
1 polymer ?
#
loop_
_entity_poly.entity_id
_entity_poly.type
_entity_poly.pdbx_seq_one_letter_code
_entity_poly.pdbx_strand_id
1 'polypeptide(L)'
;MRPAQLAEVRADLLAFAAEMFGSLPRCDQRRWAETYLRGLMLDGRRKSIEPLAAGAEATSDIAWREGTRGTMRERFLARRCRPANIGLRRFHRSELPLAWLLAQWPEGESEPTKYWLADLPAETTLFDLVRLAKLRWRIEQDYRELKDALGLDHFEGRSFRGWHHHVTLVSLAHGFLTLQRLSPKADAPA
;
A
#
# COMPACT_ATOMS: atom_id res chain seq x y z
N MET A 1 -8.48 28.33 2.02
CA MET A 1 -8.21 29.71 1.58
C MET A 1 -7.12 29.72 0.53
N ARG A 2 -7.16 30.65 -0.42
CA ARG A 2 -6.13 30.76 -1.47
C ARG A 2 -4.79 31.19 -0.85
N PRO A 3 -3.64 30.85 -1.47
CA PRO A 3 -2.32 31.23 -0.96
C PRO A 3 -2.14 32.73 -0.66
N ALA A 4 -2.75 33.61 -1.49
CA ALA A 4 -2.71 35.06 -1.29
C ALA A 4 -3.41 35.50 0.00
N GLN A 5 -4.57 34.92 0.31
CA GLN A 5 -5.34 35.23 1.52
C GLN A 5 -4.62 34.75 2.79
N LEU A 6 -3.90 33.62 2.71
CA LEU A 6 -3.08 33.13 3.82
C LEU A 6 -1.85 34.03 4.06
N ALA A 7 -1.35 34.70 3.01
CA ALA A 7 -0.22 35.61 3.14
C ALA A 7 -0.60 36.88 3.92
N GLU A 8 -1.84 37.37 3.75
CA GLU A 8 -2.38 38.53 4.46
C GLU A 8 -2.44 38.30 5.99
N VAL A 9 -2.84 37.10 6.43
CA VAL A 9 -2.95 36.75 7.86
C VAL A 9 -1.70 36.06 8.42
N ARG A 10 -0.59 36.06 7.68
CA ARG A 10 0.60 35.26 8.03
C ARG A 10 1.18 35.63 9.40
N ALA A 11 1.23 36.93 9.72
CA ALA A 11 1.79 37.40 10.99
C ALA A 11 0.96 36.91 12.20
N ASP A 12 -0.35 37.10 12.13
CA ASP A 12 -1.30 36.67 13.17
C ASP A 12 -1.26 35.15 13.36
N LEU A 13 -1.18 34.40 12.26
CA LEU A 13 -1.08 32.96 12.30
C LEU A 13 0.22 32.45 12.93
N LEU A 14 1.34 33.14 12.68
CA LEU A 14 2.62 32.82 13.33
C LEU A 14 2.58 33.12 14.83
N ALA A 15 1.96 34.23 15.23
CA ALA A 15 1.78 34.59 16.64
C ALA A 15 0.91 33.57 17.37
N PHE A 16 -0.24 33.23 16.79
CA PHE A 16 -1.14 32.20 17.31
C PHE A 16 -0.46 30.83 17.43
N ALA A 17 0.27 30.40 16.40
CA ALA A 17 1.00 29.13 16.43
C ALA A 17 2.10 29.12 17.50
N ALA A 18 2.80 30.23 17.69
CA ALA A 18 3.84 30.36 18.73
C ALA A 18 3.25 30.25 20.14
N GLU A 19 2.09 30.86 20.38
CA GLU A 19 1.35 30.74 21.65
C GLU A 19 0.87 29.29 21.87
N MET A 20 0.11 28.75 20.92
CA MET A 20 -0.51 27.43 21.04
C MET A 20 0.50 26.28 21.18
N PHE A 21 1.62 26.36 20.46
CA PHE A 21 2.63 25.31 20.43
C PHE A 21 3.85 25.61 21.30
N GLY A 22 3.86 26.74 22.03
CA GLY A 22 4.98 27.15 22.89
C GLY A 22 5.35 26.12 23.96
N SER A 23 4.38 25.33 24.42
CA SER A 23 4.56 24.26 25.41
C SER A 23 5.22 22.99 24.85
N LEU A 24 5.30 22.83 23.52
CA LEU A 24 5.97 21.67 22.93
C LEU A 24 7.47 21.78 23.18
N PRO A 25 8.13 20.74 23.73
CA PRO A 25 9.51 20.86 24.21
C PRO A 25 10.53 21.08 23.09
N ARG A 26 10.27 20.55 21.88
CA ARG A 26 11.25 20.58 20.79
C ARG A 26 10.89 21.61 19.71
N CYS A 27 11.91 22.30 19.20
CA CYS A 27 11.74 23.32 18.16
C CYS A 27 11.23 22.75 16.82
N ASP A 28 11.56 21.50 16.49
CA ASP A 28 11.08 20.83 15.30
C ASP A 28 9.58 20.50 15.39
N GLN A 29 9.09 20.10 16.58
CA GLN A 29 7.66 19.90 16.82
C GLN A 29 6.87 21.19 16.61
N ARG A 30 7.36 22.32 17.17
CA ARG A 30 6.74 23.65 16.99
C ARG A 30 6.71 24.07 15.52
N ARG A 31 7.82 23.91 14.81
CA ARG A 31 7.93 24.22 13.38
C ARG A 31 6.98 23.38 12.52
N TRP A 32 6.88 22.09 12.78
CA TRP A 32 5.99 21.20 12.02
C TRP A 32 4.51 21.45 12.36
N ALA A 33 4.19 21.77 13.61
CA ALA A 33 2.83 22.13 14.02
C ALA A 33 2.33 23.41 13.32
N GLU A 34 3.16 24.45 13.25
CA GLU A 34 2.86 25.68 12.48
C GLU A 34 2.68 25.37 10.98
N THR A 35 3.60 24.61 10.39
CA THR A 35 3.51 24.20 8.98
C THR A 35 2.22 23.42 8.69
N TYR A 36 1.82 22.55 9.61
CA TYR A 36 0.61 21.74 9.50
C TYR A 36 -0.65 22.62 9.59
N LEU A 37 -0.71 23.53 10.57
CA LEU A 37 -1.81 24.48 10.73
C LEU A 37 -1.99 25.36 9.48
N ARG A 38 -0.89 25.89 8.92
CA ARG A 38 -0.90 26.62 7.64
C ARG A 38 -1.43 25.75 6.49
N GLY A 39 -0.99 24.49 6.44
CA GLY A 39 -1.42 23.53 5.44
C GLY A 39 -2.92 23.21 5.49
N LEU A 40 -3.52 23.15 6.69
CA LEU A 40 -4.96 22.93 6.88
C LEU A 40 -5.81 24.10 6.37
N MET A 41 -5.28 25.32 6.45
CA MET A 41 -5.99 26.54 6.07
C MET A 41 -6.02 26.74 4.55
N LEU A 42 -5.04 26.19 3.82
CA LEU A 42 -4.99 26.29 2.36
C LEU A 42 -6.13 25.51 1.70
N ASP A 43 -6.67 26.04 0.60
CA ASP A 43 -7.66 25.38 -0.27
C ASP A 43 -7.05 24.32 -1.18
N GLY A 44 -5.74 24.07 -1.05
CA GLY A 44 -5.08 22.97 -1.71
C GLY A 44 -5.73 21.66 -1.29
N ARG A 45 -6.15 20.84 -2.28
CA ARG A 45 -6.43 19.43 -2.00
C ARG A 45 -5.21 18.87 -1.28
N ARG A 46 -5.43 18.09 -0.21
CA ARG A 46 -4.33 17.31 0.38
C ARG A 46 -3.61 16.62 -0.76
N LYS A 47 -2.28 16.61 -0.77
CA LYS A 47 -1.50 15.70 -1.64
C LYS A 47 -1.66 14.28 -1.11
N SER A 48 -2.91 13.83 -1.04
CA SER A 48 -3.31 12.49 -0.71
C SER A 48 -3.36 11.68 -2.01
N ILE A 49 -3.51 10.38 -1.90
CA ILE A 49 -3.39 9.47 -3.04
C ILE A 49 -4.59 9.60 -3.99
N GLU A 50 -5.73 10.05 -3.45
CA GLU A 50 -7.01 10.13 -4.13
C GLU A 50 -7.01 11.18 -5.26
N PRO A 51 -6.55 12.44 -5.06
CA PRO A 51 -6.45 13.40 -6.17
C PRO A 51 -5.47 13.00 -7.28
N LEU A 52 -4.42 12.23 -6.95
CA LEU A 52 -3.46 11.72 -7.95
C LEU A 52 -4.08 10.64 -8.84
N ALA A 53 -5.02 9.87 -8.30
CA ALA A 53 -5.79 8.86 -9.00
C ALA A 53 -7.02 9.44 -9.73
N ALA A 54 -7.75 10.37 -9.08
CA ALA A 54 -8.96 10.99 -9.61
C ALA A 54 -8.69 12.00 -10.75
N GLY A 55 -7.49 12.58 -10.81
CA GLY A 55 -7.08 13.47 -11.90
C GLY A 55 -6.57 12.75 -13.16
N ALA A 56 -6.74 11.43 -13.27
CA ALA A 56 -6.33 10.65 -14.43
C ALA A 56 -7.51 10.40 -15.36
N GLU A 57 -7.37 10.76 -16.63
CA GLU A 57 -8.45 10.69 -17.62
C GLU A 57 -8.74 9.28 -18.16
N ALA A 58 -7.83 8.32 -17.98
CA ALA A 58 -7.97 6.97 -18.52
C ALA A 58 -7.75 5.89 -17.45
N THR A 59 -8.83 5.21 -17.09
CA THR A 59 -8.79 3.91 -16.39
C THR A 59 -8.87 2.79 -17.43
N SER A 60 -8.41 1.60 -17.08
CA SER A 60 -8.54 0.41 -17.91
C SER A 60 -9.24 -0.69 -17.14
N ASP A 61 -10.18 -1.37 -17.79
CA ASP A 61 -10.76 -2.60 -17.25
C ASP A 61 -9.74 -3.73 -17.38
N ILE A 62 -9.42 -4.38 -16.27
CA ILE A 62 -8.52 -5.52 -16.25
C ILE A 62 -9.27 -6.71 -15.69
N ALA A 63 -9.32 -7.79 -16.46
CA ALA A 63 -9.67 -9.12 -15.99
C ALA A 63 -8.38 -9.84 -15.59
N TRP A 64 -8.25 -10.31 -14.34
CA TRP A 64 -6.99 -10.87 -13.85
C TRP A 64 -7.09 -12.32 -13.38
N ARG A 65 -8.29 -12.87 -13.18
CA ARG A 65 -8.47 -14.25 -12.72
C ARG A 65 -9.90 -14.75 -12.92
N GLU A 66 -10.05 -16.04 -13.20
CA GLU A 66 -11.33 -16.75 -13.10
C GLU A 66 -11.63 -17.12 -11.64
N GLY A 67 -12.74 -16.64 -11.09
CA GLY A 67 -13.22 -16.99 -9.76
C GLY A 67 -14.38 -17.99 -9.82
N THR A 68 -14.80 -18.52 -8.67
CA THR A 68 -15.99 -19.40 -8.58
C THR A 68 -17.30 -18.72 -8.97
N ARG A 69 -17.33 -17.39 -9.02
CA ARG A 69 -18.47 -16.57 -9.43
C ARG A 69 -18.27 -15.89 -10.79
N GLY A 70 -17.33 -16.40 -11.60
CA GLY A 70 -16.96 -15.85 -12.89
C GLY A 70 -15.67 -15.04 -12.87
N THR A 71 -15.33 -14.48 -14.04
CA THR A 71 -14.12 -13.69 -14.26
C THR A 71 -14.11 -12.44 -13.36
N MET A 72 -13.06 -12.29 -12.57
CA MET A 72 -12.84 -11.11 -11.75
C MET A 72 -12.28 -9.98 -12.62
N ARG A 73 -13.10 -8.95 -12.82
CA ARG A 73 -12.80 -7.78 -13.66
C ARG A 73 -13.19 -6.50 -12.93
N GLU A 74 -12.29 -5.53 -12.91
CA GLU A 74 -12.46 -4.23 -12.26
C GLU A 74 -11.65 -3.16 -13.01
N ARG A 75 -11.87 -1.89 -12.68
CA ARG A 75 -11.17 -0.76 -13.30
C ARG A 75 -9.92 -0.40 -12.51
N PHE A 76 -8.84 -0.13 -13.22
CA PHE A 76 -7.56 0.24 -12.63
C PHE A 76 -6.92 1.43 -13.34
N LEU A 77 -6.04 2.09 -12.59
CA LEU A 77 -5.11 3.10 -13.08
C LEU A 77 -3.73 2.78 -12.53
N ALA A 78 -2.71 2.79 -13.40
CA ALA A 78 -1.31 2.82 -12.97
C ALA A 78 -0.66 4.15 -13.37
N ARG A 79 0.06 4.76 -12.43
CA ARG A 79 0.78 6.02 -12.66
C ARG A 79 2.14 5.99 -11.98
N ARG A 80 3.17 6.55 -12.62
CA ARG A 80 4.45 6.79 -11.96
C ARG A 80 4.36 8.01 -11.05
N CYS A 81 4.75 7.86 -9.79
CA CYS A 81 4.77 8.93 -8.80
C CYS A 81 6.05 8.89 -7.98
N ARG A 82 6.36 9.97 -7.24
CA ARG A 82 7.46 10.00 -6.27
C ARG A 82 6.87 10.08 -4.86
N PRO A 83 6.87 8.98 -4.08
CA PRO A 83 6.35 9.00 -2.73
C PRO A 83 7.22 9.91 -1.84
N ALA A 84 6.59 10.84 -1.14
CA ALA A 84 7.30 11.91 -0.42
C ALA A 84 7.20 11.80 1.10
N ASN A 85 7.09 10.59 1.65
CA ASN A 85 7.03 10.37 3.10
C ASN A 85 8.34 10.78 3.80
N ILE A 86 8.28 11.03 5.11
CA ILE A 86 9.42 11.54 5.90
C ILE A 86 10.62 10.59 5.83
N GLY A 87 10.37 9.27 5.84
CA GLY A 87 11.40 8.25 5.71
C GLY A 87 12.21 8.39 4.42
N LEU A 88 11.55 8.42 3.26
CA LEU A 88 12.23 8.53 1.96
C LEU A 88 12.97 9.85 1.82
N ARG A 89 12.42 10.96 2.31
CA ARG A 89 13.13 12.25 2.30
C ARG A 89 14.42 12.24 3.12
N ARG A 90 14.50 11.41 4.18
CA ARG A 90 15.71 11.28 5.00
C ARG A 90 16.82 10.55 4.26
N PHE A 91 16.47 9.52 3.49
CA PHE A 91 17.42 8.69 2.75
C PHE A 91 17.77 9.28 1.37
N HIS A 92 16.86 10.03 0.76
CA HIS A 92 17.00 10.60 -0.58
C HIS A 92 17.03 12.14 -0.49
N ARG A 93 18.24 12.71 -0.39
CA ARG A 93 18.45 14.15 -0.16
C ARG A 93 18.21 15.03 -1.39
N SER A 94 18.37 14.48 -2.60
CA SER A 94 18.29 15.23 -3.87
C SER A 94 17.01 14.90 -4.66
N GLU A 95 16.72 13.62 -4.85
CA GLU A 95 15.58 13.18 -5.65
C GLU A 95 14.92 11.95 -5.04
N LEU A 96 13.59 12.02 -4.88
CA LEU A 96 12.80 10.91 -4.36
C LEU A 96 12.67 9.78 -5.41
N PRO A 97 12.67 8.51 -4.99
CA PRO A 97 12.56 7.39 -5.91
C PRO A 97 11.21 7.42 -6.64
N LEU A 98 11.25 7.05 -7.91
CA LEU A 98 10.06 6.88 -8.73
C LEU A 98 9.44 5.51 -8.42
N ALA A 99 8.13 5.47 -8.19
CA ALA A 99 7.38 4.26 -7.88
C ALA A 99 6.10 4.19 -8.73
N TRP A 100 5.50 3.01 -8.81
CA TRP A 100 4.16 2.82 -9.34
C TRP A 100 3.13 3.12 -8.27
N LEU A 101 2.11 3.90 -8.62
CA LEU A 101 0.84 4.02 -7.94
C LEU A 101 -0.21 3.26 -8.74
N LEU A 102 -0.75 2.20 -8.17
CA LEU A 102 -1.92 1.49 -8.70
C LEU A 102 -3.14 1.92 -7.88
N ALA A 103 -4.21 2.33 -8.55
CA ALA A 103 -5.51 2.62 -7.95
C ALA A 103 -6.59 1.72 -8.55
N GLN A 104 -7.57 1.33 -7.74
CA GLN A 104 -8.64 0.43 -8.11
C GLN A 104 -10.01 1.04 -7.85
N TRP A 105 -10.90 0.90 -8.84
CA TRP A 105 -12.32 1.15 -8.74
C TRP A 105 -13.05 -0.19 -8.89
N PRO A 106 -13.71 -0.67 -7.82
CA PRO A 106 -14.66 -1.76 -7.92
C PRO A 106 -15.81 -1.44 -8.89
N GLU A 107 -16.51 -2.49 -9.27
CA GLU A 107 -17.74 -2.36 -10.06
C GLU A 107 -18.76 -1.48 -9.32
N GLY A 108 -19.35 -0.51 -10.03
CA GLY A 108 -20.33 0.43 -9.48
C GLY A 108 -19.75 1.63 -8.72
N GLU A 109 -18.46 1.64 -8.39
CA GLU A 109 -17.87 2.72 -7.58
C GLU A 109 -17.42 3.91 -8.43
N SER A 110 -17.78 5.13 -8.03
CA SER A 110 -17.31 6.36 -8.71
C SER A 110 -15.88 6.74 -8.32
N GLU A 111 -15.42 6.29 -7.15
CA GLU A 111 -14.12 6.63 -6.57
C GLU A 111 -13.24 5.39 -6.33
N PRO A 112 -11.89 5.54 -6.34
CA PRO A 112 -11.02 4.43 -6.09
C PRO A 112 -11.04 4.03 -4.60
N THR A 113 -11.20 2.75 -4.32
CA THR A 113 -11.32 2.22 -2.94
C THR A 113 -10.02 1.62 -2.42
N LYS A 114 -9.08 1.25 -3.30
CA LYS A 114 -7.80 0.65 -2.93
C LYS A 114 -6.65 1.22 -3.73
N TYR A 115 -5.49 1.29 -3.07
CA TYR A 115 -4.27 1.84 -3.62
C TYR A 115 -3.08 0.97 -3.25
N TRP A 116 -2.12 0.86 -4.17
CA TRP A 116 -0.85 0.19 -3.94
C TRP A 116 0.29 1.09 -4.42
N LEU A 117 1.40 1.02 -3.68
CA LEU A 117 2.69 1.53 -4.13
C LEU A 117 3.61 0.35 -4.42
N ALA A 118 4.29 0.38 -5.55
CA ALA A 118 5.22 -0.66 -5.95
C ALA A 118 6.54 -0.08 -6.48
N ASP A 119 7.64 -0.58 -5.94
CA ASP A 119 8.98 -0.33 -6.46
C ASP A 119 9.33 -1.41 -7.50
N LEU A 120 8.71 -1.28 -8.67
CA LEU A 120 8.90 -2.18 -9.81
C LEU A 120 9.42 -1.40 -11.03
N PRO A 121 10.11 -2.09 -11.97
CA PRO A 121 10.63 -1.48 -13.19
C PRO A 121 9.58 -0.68 -13.97
N ALA A 122 10.01 0.33 -14.74
CA ALA A 122 9.12 1.20 -15.50
C ALA A 122 8.40 0.49 -16.65
N GLU A 123 8.90 -0.69 -17.02
CA GLU A 123 8.39 -1.56 -18.08
C GLU A 123 7.32 -2.53 -17.55
N THR A 124 7.09 -2.55 -16.23
CA THR A 124 6.08 -3.42 -15.61
C THR A 124 4.69 -3.06 -16.16
N THR A 125 4.01 -4.06 -16.72
CA THR A 125 2.71 -3.85 -17.35
C THR A 125 1.63 -3.58 -16.30
N LEU A 126 0.54 -2.91 -16.71
CA LEU A 126 -0.64 -2.75 -15.83
C LEU A 126 -1.20 -4.11 -15.40
N PHE A 127 -1.22 -5.10 -16.28
CA PHE A 127 -1.69 -6.45 -15.95
C PHE A 127 -0.83 -7.09 -14.86
N ASP A 128 0.50 -6.99 -14.93
CA ASP A 128 1.40 -7.54 -13.91
C ASP A 128 1.24 -6.81 -12.57
N LEU A 129 1.09 -5.49 -12.59
CA LEU A 129 0.80 -4.70 -11.38
C LEU A 129 -0.50 -5.18 -10.71
N VAL A 130 -1.57 -5.34 -11.49
CA VAL A 130 -2.86 -5.84 -10.98
C VAL A 130 -2.73 -7.27 -10.47
N ARG A 131 -2.08 -8.15 -11.24
CA ARG A 131 -1.86 -9.55 -10.86
C ARG A 131 -1.16 -9.65 -9.51
N LEU A 132 -0.04 -8.92 -9.34
CA LEU A 132 0.72 -8.88 -8.08
C LEU A 132 -0.09 -8.29 -6.92
N ALA A 133 -0.78 -7.16 -7.15
CA ALA A 133 -1.63 -6.54 -6.14
C ALA A 133 -2.77 -7.48 -5.66
N LYS A 134 -3.24 -8.36 -6.53
CA LYS A 134 -4.32 -9.32 -6.26
C LYS A 134 -3.85 -10.66 -5.71
N LEU A 135 -2.54 -10.89 -5.55
CA LEU A 135 -2.01 -12.10 -4.90
C LEU A 135 -2.32 -12.19 -3.40
N ARG A 136 -2.85 -11.13 -2.76
CA ARG A 136 -3.24 -11.19 -1.34
C ARG A 136 -4.16 -12.37 -1.02
N TRP A 137 -5.09 -12.71 -1.91
CA TRP A 137 -5.95 -13.87 -1.70
C TRP A 137 -5.15 -15.18 -1.62
N ARG A 138 -4.07 -15.31 -2.40
CA ARG A 138 -3.19 -16.48 -2.33
C ARG A 138 -2.50 -16.58 -0.97
N ILE A 139 -2.10 -15.45 -0.37
CA ILE A 139 -1.56 -15.43 1.00
C ILE A 139 -2.59 -16.01 1.98
N GLU A 140 -3.85 -15.58 1.90
CA GLU A 140 -4.91 -16.06 2.80
C GLU A 140 -5.17 -17.57 2.63
N GLN A 141 -5.11 -18.07 1.39
CA GLN A 141 -5.22 -19.50 1.10
C GLN A 141 -4.02 -20.30 1.62
N ASP A 142 -2.78 -19.82 1.38
CA ASP A 142 -1.55 -20.46 1.86
C ASP A 142 -1.54 -20.52 3.39
N TYR A 143 -1.99 -19.46 4.09
CA TYR A 143 -2.13 -19.46 5.54
C TYR A 143 -3.16 -20.49 6.04
N ARG A 144 -4.25 -20.69 5.31
CA ARG A 144 -5.24 -21.72 5.63
C ARG A 144 -4.62 -23.11 5.52
N GLU A 145 -3.90 -23.38 4.44
CA GLU A 145 -3.21 -24.67 4.26
C GLU A 145 -2.15 -24.91 5.33
N LEU A 146 -1.34 -23.89 5.63
CA LEU A 146 -0.33 -23.96 6.69
C LEU A 146 -0.94 -24.31 8.05
N LYS A 147 -2.08 -23.72 8.41
CA LYS A 147 -2.76 -23.98 9.70
C LYS A 147 -3.54 -25.29 9.67
N ASP A 148 -4.56 -25.36 8.83
CA ASP A 148 -5.57 -26.42 8.88
C ASP A 148 -5.01 -27.78 8.41
N ALA A 149 -4.12 -27.77 7.41
CA ALA A 149 -3.58 -29.01 6.84
C ALA A 149 -2.20 -29.39 7.42
N LEU A 150 -1.36 -28.40 7.74
CA LEU A 150 0.03 -28.63 8.18
C LEU A 150 0.29 -28.34 9.66
N GLY A 151 -0.71 -27.84 10.39
CA GLY A 151 -0.62 -27.65 11.84
C GLY A 151 0.36 -26.56 12.26
N LEU A 152 0.44 -25.45 11.50
CA LEU A 152 1.29 -24.29 11.87
C LEU A 152 1.04 -23.82 13.30
N ASP A 153 -0.21 -23.90 13.78
CA ASP A 153 -0.67 -23.51 15.10
C ASP A 153 -0.77 -24.67 16.11
N HIS A 154 -0.30 -25.88 15.77
CA HIS A 154 -0.30 -27.05 16.66
C HIS A 154 0.95 -27.16 17.57
N PHE A 155 1.82 -26.15 17.58
CA PHE A 155 3.02 -26.19 18.42
C PHE A 155 2.69 -25.90 19.89
N GLU A 156 2.87 -26.89 20.76
CA GLU A 156 2.57 -26.79 22.21
C GLU A 156 3.81 -26.53 23.09
N GLY A 157 5.00 -26.42 22.48
CA GLY A 157 6.23 -26.14 23.21
C GLY A 157 6.35 -24.69 23.69
N ARG A 158 7.31 -24.41 24.58
CA ARG A 158 7.50 -23.08 25.19
C ARG A 158 8.82 -22.38 24.84
N SER A 159 9.65 -23.00 24.02
CA SER A 159 10.92 -22.40 23.60
C SER A 159 10.78 -21.72 22.24
N PHE A 160 11.35 -20.51 22.13
CA PHE A 160 11.43 -19.80 20.84
C PHE A 160 12.14 -20.64 19.77
N ARG A 161 13.21 -21.35 20.15
CA ARG A 161 13.94 -22.25 19.23
C ARG A 161 13.04 -23.39 18.72
N GLY A 162 12.29 -24.03 19.60
CA GLY A 162 11.35 -25.10 19.21
C GLY A 162 10.26 -24.58 18.29
N TRP A 163 9.67 -23.42 18.60
CA TRP A 163 8.68 -22.76 17.75
C TRP A 163 9.26 -22.41 16.38
N HIS A 164 10.46 -21.83 16.33
CA HIS A 164 11.13 -21.47 15.09
C HIS A 164 11.42 -22.69 14.21
N HIS A 165 11.88 -23.80 14.81
CA HIS A 165 12.06 -25.07 14.09
C HIS A 165 10.73 -25.58 13.52
N HIS A 166 9.65 -25.58 14.31
CA HIS A 166 8.32 -26.00 13.87
C HIS A 166 7.82 -25.19 12.67
N VAL A 167 7.80 -23.86 12.79
CA VAL A 167 7.36 -22.96 11.71
C VAL A 167 8.20 -23.15 10.45
N THR A 168 9.51 -23.36 10.60
CA THR A 168 10.41 -23.63 9.46
C THR A 168 10.05 -24.94 8.77
N LEU A 169 9.86 -26.03 9.51
CA LEU A 169 9.53 -27.35 8.95
C LEU A 169 8.14 -27.35 8.29
N VAL A 170 7.15 -26.70 8.91
CA VAL A 170 5.81 -26.52 8.31
C VAL A 170 5.89 -25.71 7.01
N SER A 171 6.70 -24.63 6.99
CA SER A 171 6.93 -23.83 5.77
C SER A 171 7.61 -24.64 4.67
N LEU A 172 8.60 -25.49 5.01
CA LEU A 172 9.25 -26.40 4.06
C LEU A 172 8.28 -27.44 3.50
N ALA A 173 7.43 -28.03 4.35
CA ALA A 173 6.39 -28.96 3.92
C ALA A 173 5.40 -28.29 2.95
N HIS A 174 4.95 -27.08 3.27
CA HIS A 174 4.11 -26.27 2.37
C HIS A 174 4.80 -25.98 1.03
N GLY A 175 6.08 -25.63 1.06
CA GLY A 175 6.89 -25.43 -0.14
C GLY A 175 6.97 -26.69 -1.01
N PHE A 176 7.24 -27.85 -0.40
CA PHE A 176 7.26 -29.13 -1.09
C PHE A 176 5.92 -29.46 -1.75
N LEU A 177 4.80 -29.35 -1.02
CA LEU A 177 3.46 -29.61 -1.58
C LEU A 177 3.13 -28.64 -2.72
N THR A 178 3.52 -27.38 -2.58
CA THR A 178 3.39 -26.38 -3.64
C THR A 178 4.16 -26.77 -4.90
N LEU A 179 5.40 -27.23 -4.77
CA LEU A 179 6.18 -27.72 -5.92
C LEU A 179 5.54 -28.95 -6.58
N GLN A 180 5.01 -29.90 -5.80
CA GLN A 180 4.29 -31.05 -6.34
C GLN A 180 3.05 -30.64 -7.14
N ARG A 181 2.32 -29.61 -6.69
CA ARG A 181 1.16 -29.07 -7.42
C ARG A 181 1.54 -28.36 -8.71
N LEU A 182 2.72 -27.74 -8.75
CA LEU A 182 3.23 -27.07 -9.96
C LEU A 182 3.83 -28.05 -10.98
N SER A 183 4.11 -29.29 -10.58
CA SER A 183 4.64 -30.35 -11.43
C SER A 183 3.92 -31.66 -11.15
N PRO A 184 2.60 -31.72 -11.43
CA PRO A 184 1.80 -32.88 -11.09
C PRO A 184 2.27 -34.10 -11.90
N LYS A 185 2.34 -35.26 -11.25
CA LYS A 185 2.74 -36.53 -11.89
C LYS A 185 1.72 -37.03 -12.92
N ALA A 186 0.46 -36.60 -12.78
CA ALA A 186 -0.62 -36.81 -13.73
C ALA A 186 -1.52 -35.58 -13.69
N ASP A 187 -2.10 -35.20 -14.83
CA ASP A 187 -3.05 -34.09 -14.88
C ASP A 187 -4.22 -34.34 -13.94
N ALA A 188 -4.66 -33.29 -13.24
CA ALA A 188 -5.87 -33.37 -12.45
C ALA A 188 -7.05 -33.69 -13.38
N PRO A 189 -7.94 -34.63 -13.00
CA PRO A 189 -9.13 -34.89 -13.81
C PRO A 189 -9.94 -33.60 -13.96
N ALA A 190 -10.45 -33.40 -15.18
CA ALA A 190 -11.23 -32.22 -15.57
C ALA A 190 -12.54 -32.09 -14.77
#